data_AF-A0A7V9S5R0-F1
#
_entry.id   AF-A0A7V9S5R0-F1
#
_cell.length_a   1.000
_cell.length_b   1.000
_cell.length_c   1.000
_cell.angle_alpha   90.00
_cell.angle_beta   90.00
_cell.angle_gamma   90.00
#
_symmetry.space_group_name_H-M   'P 1'
#
loop_
_entity.id
_entity.type
_entity.pdbx_description
1 polymer ?
#
loop_
_entity_poly.entity_id
_entity_poly.type
_entity_poly.pdbx_seq_one_letter_code
_entity_poly.pdbx_strand_id
1 'polypeptide(L)'
;MLVSFFKPNQPAPLIAGLPIVALLLWIPGFLKYPLPVSFDNTMPLYDAMVYLTSGVPYFSNIVSLLLVFLQALLLNSIVNKNEMLSPKTNLPALMYILVMSSITELQIMHPVIFANLFVLFAIKRTSTVYLQKTVFSQMFDAGALIAIASFFYFPAIVFFLFIWGSLIITRTFIWREYIIALVGVAVPYVFLSTYYYLWTGDLLGLVQEKFTSELNPANIVLPQLISTHYALVICLLVLLGLSILTMFKVMANSVLRIQYLLKTLVVLLFTGLVAILFDNSRNLQTIALAAIPFAVFTGNYFLHAKRRWLAECILLCLLGFIIFNFFV
;
A
#
# COMPACT_ATOMS: atom_id res chain seq x y z
N MET A 1 7.32 -25.33 -5.21
CA MET A 1 7.79 -24.91 -6.53
C MET A 1 7.66 -23.39 -6.73
N LEU A 2 6.56 -22.75 -6.34
CA LEU A 2 6.35 -21.31 -6.58
C LEU A 2 7.23 -20.42 -5.68
N VAL A 3 7.26 -20.68 -4.37
CA VAL A 3 8.15 -19.95 -3.43
C VAL A 3 9.62 -20.08 -3.86
N SER A 4 10.06 -21.30 -4.23
CA SER A 4 11.43 -21.54 -4.67
C SER A 4 11.80 -20.79 -5.95
N PHE A 5 10.84 -20.56 -6.85
CA PHE A 5 11.07 -19.84 -8.09
C PHE A 5 11.27 -18.33 -7.87
N PHE A 6 10.51 -17.72 -6.94
CA PHE A 6 10.61 -16.29 -6.61
C PHE A 6 11.64 -15.97 -5.51
N LYS A 7 12.12 -16.98 -4.79
CA LYS A 7 13.13 -16.81 -3.74
C LYS A 7 14.43 -16.16 -4.24
N PRO A 8 15.06 -16.61 -5.34
CA PRO A 8 16.27 -15.95 -5.86
C PRO A 8 15.94 -14.61 -6.52
N ASN A 9 16.83 -13.63 -6.39
CA ASN A 9 16.76 -12.35 -7.09
C ASN A 9 17.20 -12.49 -8.55
N GLN A 10 16.35 -13.12 -9.37
CA GLN A 10 16.54 -13.29 -10.81
C GLN A 10 15.53 -12.45 -11.60
N PRO A 11 15.88 -11.98 -12.80
CA PRO A 11 14.95 -11.23 -13.65
C PRO A 11 13.80 -12.11 -14.17
N ALA A 12 14.04 -13.40 -14.43
CA ALA A 12 13.06 -14.29 -15.04
C ALA A 12 11.76 -14.46 -14.20
N PRO A 13 11.80 -14.71 -12.87
CA PRO A 13 10.59 -14.74 -12.05
C PRO A 13 9.81 -13.42 -12.06
N LEU A 14 10.51 -12.29 -12.12
CA LEU A 14 9.92 -10.96 -12.06
C LEU A 14 9.28 -10.54 -13.39
N ILE A 15 9.91 -10.87 -14.53
CA ILE A 15 9.47 -10.46 -15.87
C ILE A 15 8.47 -11.44 -16.46
N ALA A 16 8.65 -12.74 -16.27
CA ALA A 16 7.77 -13.76 -16.87
C ALA A 16 6.78 -14.34 -15.85
N GLY A 17 7.27 -14.71 -14.66
CA GLY A 17 6.43 -15.36 -13.66
C GLY A 17 5.37 -14.44 -13.06
N LEU A 18 5.78 -13.21 -12.70
CA LEU A 18 4.94 -12.27 -11.98
C LEU A 18 3.72 -11.79 -12.80
N PRO A 19 3.85 -11.43 -14.10
CA PRO A 19 2.68 -11.08 -14.91
C PRO A 19 1.71 -12.25 -15.08
N ILE A 20 2.21 -13.48 -15.24
CA ILE A 20 1.36 -14.68 -15.37
C ILE A 20 0.53 -14.87 -14.10
N VAL A 21 1.16 -14.79 -12.93
CA VAL A 21 0.46 -14.89 -11.63
C VAL A 21 -0.57 -13.77 -11.49
N ALA A 22 -0.21 -12.52 -11.81
CA ALA A 22 -1.12 -11.39 -11.73
C ALA A 22 -2.33 -11.56 -12.65
N LEU A 23 -2.11 -11.92 -13.92
CA LEU A 23 -3.18 -12.15 -14.89
C LEU A 23 -4.12 -13.26 -14.43
N LEU A 24 -3.59 -14.42 -14.02
CA LEU A 24 -4.40 -15.55 -13.56
C LEU A 24 -5.30 -15.19 -12.37
N LEU A 25 -4.77 -14.42 -11.41
CA LEU A 25 -5.54 -14.00 -10.22
C LEU A 25 -6.61 -12.95 -10.53
N TRP A 26 -6.46 -12.20 -11.63
CA TRP A 26 -7.36 -11.10 -11.99
C TRP A 26 -8.42 -11.49 -13.03
N ILE A 27 -8.36 -12.69 -13.62
CA ILE A 27 -9.41 -13.22 -14.51
C ILE A 27 -10.82 -13.01 -13.91
N PRO A 28 -11.09 -13.33 -12.63
CA PRO A 28 -12.42 -13.14 -12.05
C PRO A 28 -12.90 -11.69 -12.06
N GLY A 29 -12.00 -10.73 -11.83
CA GLY A 29 -12.32 -9.30 -11.89
C GLY A 29 -12.75 -8.85 -13.28
N PHE A 30 -12.10 -9.36 -14.34
CA PHE A 30 -12.52 -9.13 -15.72
C PHE A 30 -13.89 -9.76 -16.02
N LEU A 31 -14.22 -10.90 -15.41
CA LEU A 31 -15.51 -11.57 -15.64
C LEU A 31 -16.66 -10.89 -14.88
N LYS A 32 -16.42 -10.45 -13.63
CA LYS A 32 -17.46 -9.91 -12.73
C LYS A 32 -17.78 -8.45 -13.01
N TYR A 33 -16.80 -7.65 -13.43
CA TYR A 33 -16.93 -6.21 -13.55
C TYR A 33 -16.44 -5.69 -14.91
N PRO A 34 -17.28 -5.76 -15.95
CA PRO A 34 -16.91 -5.28 -17.28
C PRO A 34 -16.90 -3.75 -17.41
N LEU A 35 -17.55 -3.02 -16.48
CA LEU A 35 -17.70 -1.57 -16.49
C LEU A 35 -17.12 -0.91 -15.22
N PRO A 36 -16.70 0.36 -15.29
CA PRO A 36 -16.24 1.11 -14.12
C PRO A 36 -17.32 1.20 -13.04
N VAL A 37 -16.90 1.04 -11.78
CA VAL A 37 -17.77 1.22 -10.60
C VAL A 37 -17.56 2.63 -10.06
N SER A 38 -18.66 3.35 -9.84
CA SER A 38 -18.65 4.63 -9.13
C SER A 38 -18.58 4.40 -7.63
N PHE A 39 -17.72 5.16 -6.94
CA PHE A 39 -17.65 5.19 -5.49
C PHE A 39 -18.17 6.54 -5.00
N ASP A 40 -18.87 6.54 -3.87
CA ASP A 40 -19.37 7.77 -3.26
C ASP A 40 -18.21 8.54 -2.58
N ASN A 41 -18.34 9.87 -2.50
CA ASN A 41 -17.38 10.76 -1.81
C ASN A 41 -15.91 10.63 -2.24
N THR A 42 -15.67 10.34 -3.52
CA THR A 42 -14.33 10.24 -4.06
C THR A 42 -13.58 11.56 -4.09
N MET A 43 -12.25 11.47 -4.00
CA MET A 43 -11.38 12.64 -4.00
C MET A 43 -11.12 13.16 -5.41
N PRO A 44 -10.82 14.46 -5.59
CA PRO A 44 -10.77 15.14 -6.89
C PRO A 44 -9.91 14.46 -7.97
N LEU A 45 -8.73 13.95 -7.61
CA LEU A 45 -7.85 13.33 -8.60
C LEU A 45 -8.39 11.97 -9.07
N TYR A 46 -9.09 11.26 -8.19
CA TYR A 46 -9.73 10.02 -8.58
C TYR A 46 -10.91 10.28 -9.52
N ASP A 47 -11.74 11.30 -9.24
CA ASP A 47 -12.84 11.72 -10.12
C ASP A 47 -12.34 12.02 -11.54
N ALA A 48 -11.22 12.73 -11.65
CA ALA A 48 -10.57 13.00 -12.93
C ALA A 48 -10.15 11.72 -13.66
N MET A 49 -9.60 10.72 -12.95
CA MET A 49 -9.26 9.44 -13.56
C MET A 49 -10.50 8.67 -14.01
N VAL A 50 -11.56 8.65 -13.19
CA VAL A 50 -12.83 7.98 -13.55
C VAL A 50 -13.41 8.60 -14.82
N TYR A 51 -13.43 9.93 -14.90
CA TYR A 51 -13.89 10.64 -16.09
C TYR A 51 -13.12 10.21 -17.35
N LEU A 52 -11.78 10.15 -17.28
CA LEU A 52 -10.92 9.73 -18.40
C LEU A 52 -11.12 8.25 -18.82
N THR A 53 -11.54 7.40 -17.88
CA THR A 53 -11.73 5.96 -18.11
C THR A 53 -13.18 5.58 -18.43
N SER A 54 -14.11 6.52 -18.29
CA SER A 54 -15.54 6.26 -18.48
C SER A 54 -15.85 5.90 -19.94
N GLY A 55 -16.61 4.83 -20.15
CA GLY A 55 -17.13 4.42 -21.46
C GLY A 55 -16.34 3.35 -22.22
N VAL A 56 -15.19 2.89 -21.72
CA VAL A 56 -14.43 1.79 -22.35
C VAL A 56 -14.48 0.53 -21.47
N PRO A 57 -15.10 -0.58 -21.92
CA PRO A 57 -15.13 -1.83 -21.16
C PRO A 57 -13.73 -2.34 -20.82
N TYR A 58 -13.57 -2.92 -19.63
CA TYR A 58 -12.33 -3.49 -19.09
C TYR A 58 -11.15 -2.53 -18.91
N PHE A 59 -11.22 -1.28 -19.38
CA PHE A 59 -10.12 -0.33 -19.30
C PHE A 59 -9.73 -0.03 -17.85
N SER A 60 -10.72 0.10 -16.96
CA SER A 60 -10.53 0.24 -15.51
C SER A 60 -9.71 -0.92 -14.91
N ASN A 61 -10.02 -2.15 -15.31
CA ASN A 61 -9.38 -3.36 -14.79
C ASN A 61 -7.94 -3.46 -15.29
N ILE A 62 -7.70 -3.13 -16.57
CA ILE A 62 -6.35 -3.10 -17.16
C ILE A 62 -5.48 -2.06 -16.46
N VAL A 63 -6.00 -0.84 -16.25
CA VAL A 63 -5.27 0.23 -15.54
C VAL A 63 -4.93 -0.20 -14.12
N SER A 64 -5.89 -0.77 -13.38
CA SER A 64 -5.64 -1.28 -12.03
C SER A 64 -4.62 -2.41 -11.98
N LEU A 65 -4.72 -3.39 -12.87
CA LEU A 65 -3.78 -4.51 -12.95
C LEU A 65 -2.36 -3.99 -13.22
N LEU A 66 -2.23 -3.06 -14.17
CA LEU A 66 -0.95 -2.46 -14.52
C LEU A 66 -0.37 -1.66 -13.34
N LEU A 67 -1.20 -0.88 -12.63
CA LEU A 67 -0.77 -0.14 -11.45
C LEU A 67 -0.30 -1.08 -10.33
N VAL A 68 -1.07 -2.12 -10.00
CA VAL A 68 -0.68 -3.10 -8.97
C VAL A 68 0.60 -3.83 -9.36
N PHE A 69 0.76 -4.17 -10.63
CA PHE A 69 1.99 -4.76 -11.14
C PHE A 69 3.19 -3.82 -11.01
N LEU A 70 3.07 -2.56 -11.44
CA LEU A 70 4.13 -1.54 -11.28
C LEU A 70 4.48 -1.31 -9.80
N GLN A 71 3.49 -1.30 -8.91
CA GLN A 71 3.68 -1.18 -7.48
C GLN A 71 4.46 -2.36 -6.90
N ALA A 72 4.17 -3.59 -7.33
CA ALA A 72 4.91 -4.78 -6.93
C ALA A 72 6.39 -4.70 -7.35
N LEU A 73 6.66 -4.26 -8.58
CA LEU A 73 8.02 -4.05 -9.08
C LEU A 73 8.75 -2.95 -8.30
N LEU A 74 8.07 -1.82 -8.06
CA LEU A 74 8.61 -0.69 -7.31
C LEU A 74 8.95 -1.08 -5.86
N LEU A 75 8.03 -1.79 -5.19
CA LEU A 75 8.24 -2.31 -3.84
C LEU A 75 9.46 -3.24 -3.79
N ASN A 76 9.54 -4.19 -4.72
CA ASN A 76 10.67 -5.11 -4.78
C ASN A 76 12.00 -4.38 -5.02
N SER A 77 11.99 -3.35 -5.86
CA SER A 77 13.16 -2.48 -6.09
C SER A 77 13.57 -1.73 -4.82
N ILE A 78 12.62 -1.16 -4.08
CA ILE A 78 12.88 -0.47 -2.81
C ILE A 78 13.49 -1.43 -1.79
N VAL A 79 12.91 -2.62 -1.62
CA VAL A 79 13.37 -3.64 -0.67
C VAL A 79 14.79 -4.11 -1.00
N ASN A 80 15.04 -4.47 -2.27
CA ASN A 80 16.33 -4.99 -2.70
C ASN A 80 17.42 -3.92 -2.75
N LYS A 81 17.10 -2.67 -3.10
CA LYS A 81 18.08 -1.57 -3.13
C LYS A 81 18.54 -1.16 -1.73
N ASN A 82 17.63 -1.25 -0.75
CA ASN A 82 17.93 -0.92 0.64
C ASN A 82 18.40 -2.13 1.46
N GLU A 83 18.50 -3.31 0.84
CA GLU A 83 18.94 -4.57 1.47
C GLU A 83 18.13 -4.90 2.73
N MET A 84 16.84 -4.52 2.72
CA MET A 84 15.92 -4.75 3.83
C MET A 84 15.74 -6.26 4.10
N LEU A 85 15.80 -7.08 3.05
CA LEU A 85 15.80 -8.53 3.13
C LEU A 85 17.13 -9.07 2.60
N SER A 86 17.74 -9.99 3.36
CA SER A 86 19.03 -10.59 3.03
C SER A 86 18.93 -12.12 3.07
N PRO A 87 19.21 -12.84 1.97
CA PRO A 87 19.64 -12.32 0.66
C PRO A 87 18.52 -11.61 -0.11
N LYS A 88 18.90 -10.82 -1.14
CA LYS A 88 17.96 -10.17 -2.08
C LYS A 88 17.01 -11.21 -2.69
N THR A 89 15.75 -10.84 -2.86
CA THR A 89 14.67 -11.78 -3.25
C THR A 89 13.54 -11.09 -4.00
N ASN A 90 12.76 -11.84 -4.78
CA ASN A 90 11.56 -11.33 -5.47
C ASN A 90 10.25 -11.65 -4.71
N LEU A 91 10.35 -12.23 -3.51
CA LEU A 91 9.18 -12.58 -2.69
C LEU A 91 8.29 -11.38 -2.32
N PRO A 92 8.80 -10.17 -2.02
CA PRO A 92 7.94 -9.01 -1.75
C PRO A 92 7.01 -8.67 -2.92
N ALA A 93 7.49 -8.78 -4.16
CA ALA A 93 6.68 -8.52 -5.35
C ALA A 93 5.51 -9.51 -5.45
N LEU A 94 5.81 -10.81 -5.27
CA LEU A 94 4.82 -11.88 -5.31
C LEU A 94 3.77 -11.69 -4.21
N MET A 95 4.21 -11.43 -2.98
CA MET A 95 3.31 -11.25 -1.85
C MET A 95 2.43 -10.01 -2.01
N TYR A 96 2.95 -8.93 -2.60
CA TYR A 96 2.15 -7.74 -2.87
C TYR A 96 1.00 -8.03 -3.86
N ILE A 97 1.30 -8.71 -4.97
CA ILE A 97 0.26 -9.09 -5.94
C ILE A 97 -0.76 -10.03 -5.30
N LEU A 98 -0.33 -11.01 -4.50
CA LEU A 98 -1.25 -11.92 -3.82
C LEU A 98 -2.22 -11.19 -2.89
N VAL A 99 -1.72 -10.24 -2.10
CA VAL A 99 -2.56 -9.47 -1.15
C VAL A 99 -3.47 -8.50 -1.86
N MET A 100 -2.98 -7.76 -2.86
CA MET A 100 -3.82 -6.85 -3.63
C MET A 100 -4.89 -7.61 -4.43
N SER A 101 -4.58 -8.83 -4.89
CA SER A 101 -5.54 -9.67 -5.61
C SER A 101 -6.50 -10.42 -4.69
N SER A 102 -6.24 -10.48 -3.38
CA SER A 102 -7.12 -11.18 -2.43
C SER A 102 -8.39 -10.39 -2.10
N ILE A 103 -8.41 -9.09 -2.42
CA ILE A 103 -9.54 -8.18 -2.25
C ILE A 103 -10.18 -7.99 -3.63
N THR A 104 -11.32 -8.64 -3.86
CA THR A 104 -11.93 -8.74 -5.21
C THR A 104 -12.36 -7.37 -5.75
N GLU A 105 -12.70 -6.46 -4.86
CA GLU A 105 -13.11 -5.08 -5.15
C GLU A 105 -11.96 -4.23 -5.70
N LEU A 106 -10.71 -4.63 -5.46
CA LEU A 106 -9.51 -3.95 -5.99
C LEU A 106 -9.12 -4.45 -7.39
N GLN A 107 -9.85 -5.41 -7.96
CA GLN A 107 -9.61 -5.88 -9.33
C GLN A 107 -10.23 -4.96 -10.40
N ILE A 108 -10.72 -3.79 -9.99
CA ILE A 108 -11.22 -2.68 -10.80
C ILE A 108 -10.46 -1.42 -10.38
N MET A 109 -10.61 -0.33 -11.13
CA MET A 109 -10.13 0.98 -10.72
C MET A 109 -10.68 1.36 -9.35
N HIS A 110 -9.77 1.61 -8.40
CA HIS A 110 -10.10 1.95 -7.02
C HIS A 110 -9.14 3.03 -6.49
N PRO A 111 -9.61 4.04 -5.74
CA PRO A 111 -8.77 5.16 -5.28
C PRO A 111 -7.54 4.73 -4.47
N VAL A 112 -7.69 3.70 -3.61
CA VAL A 112 -6.59 3.15 -2.79
C VAL A 112 -5.40 2.68 -3.64
N ILE A 113 -5.64 2.14 -4.84
CA ILE A 113 -4.55 1.64 -5.70
C ILE A 113 -3.67 2.81 -6.14
N PHE A 114 -4.26 3.94 -6.52
CA PHE A 114 -3.48 5.15 -6.86
C PHE A 114 -2.75 5.69 -5.66
N ALA A 115 -3.41 5.78 -4.50
CA ALA A 115 -2.78 6.26 -3.28
C ALA A 115 -1.56 5.41 -2.89
N ASN A 116 -1.65 4.07 -2.97
CA ASN A 116 -0.54 3.16 -2.69
C ASN A 116 0.71 3.43 -3.55
N LEU A 117 0.53 3.82 -4.82
CA LEU A 117 1.65 4.18 -5.69
C LEU A 117 2.43 5.38 -5.13
N PHE A 118 1.73 6.43 -4.72
CA PHE A 118 2.35 7.63 -4.15
C PHE A 118 2.93 7.38 -2.75
N VAL A 119 2.29 6.53 -1.95
CA VAL A 119 2.86 6.04 -0.67
C VAL A 119 4.16 5.28 -0.91
N LEU A 120 4.25 4.42 -1.92
CA LEU A 120 5.50 3.74 -2.28
C LEU A 120 6.60 4.72 -2.70
N PHE A 121 6.27 5.78 -3.44
CA PHE A 121 7.24 6.84 -3.74
C PHE A 121 7.68 7.59 -2.48
N ALA A 122 6.78 7.87 -1.53
CA ALA A 122 7.14 8.47 -0.25
C ALA A 122 8.09 7.56 0.55
N ILE A 123 7.80 6.25 0.63
CA ILE A 123 8.67 5.25 1.26
C ILE A 123 10.05 5.21 0.59
N LYS A 124 10.10 5.29 -0.74
CA LYS A 124 11.36 5.35 -1.49
C LYS A 124 12.20 6.56 -1.08
N ARG A 125 11.56 7.72 -0.86
CA ARG A 125 12.25 8.94 -0.39
C ARG A 125 12.73 8.78 1.04
N THR A 126 11.87 8.35 1.96
CA THR A 126 12.23 8.20 3.39
C THR A 126 13.28 7.12 3.63
N SER A 127 13.33 6.07 2.80
CA SER A 127 14.35 5.01 2.94
C SER A 127 15.78 5.49 2.68
N THR A 128 15.98 6.63 2.01
CA THR A 128 17.32 7.17 1.66
C THR A 128 17.93 8.09 2.73
N VAL A 129 17.18 8.37 3.79
CA VAL A 129 17.43 9.43 4.79
C VAL A 129 18.52 9.08 5.81
N TYR A 130 18.74 7.77 6.05
CA TYR A 130 19.58 7.27 7.16
C TYR A 130 21.06 7.71 7.11
N LEU A 131 21.61 8.09 5.95
CA LEU A 131 23.04 8.44 5.81
C LEU A 131 23.29 9.82 5.19
N GLN A 132 22.25 10.63 4.97
CA GLN A 132 22.40 11.92 4.32
C GLN A 132 22.64 13.02 5.34
N LYS A 133 23.58 13.95 5.06
CA LYS A 133 23.82 15.09 5.95
C LYS A 133 22.59 15.98 6.07
N THR A 134 21.94 16.28 4.93
CA THR A 134 20.72 17.08 4.84
C THR A 134 19.65 16.28 4.11
N VAL A 135 18.40 16.33 4.61
CA VAL A 135 17.28 15.54 4.09
C VAL A 135 16.05 16.39 3.72
N PHE A 136 16.24 17.68 3.54
CA PHE A 136 15.16 18.64 3.31
C PHE A 136 14.37 18.31 2.03
N SER A 137 15.04 18.03 0.91
CA SER A 137 14.36 17.65 -0.32
C SER A 137 13.59 16.34 -0.17
N GLN A 138 14.16 15.36 0.51
CA GLN A 138 13.55 14.05 0.72
C GLN A 138 12.30 14.15 1.60
N MET A 139 12.34 14.99 2.64
CA MET A 139 11.20 15.25 3.52
C MET A 139 10.09 16.03 2.83
N PHE A 140 10.45 17.08 2.08
CA PHE A 140 9.49 17.83 1.28
C PHE A 140 8.81 16.91 0.24
N ASP A 141 9.60 16.16 -0.52
CA ASP A 141 9.10 15.22 -1.54
C ASP A 141 8.17 14.18 -0.91
N ALA A 142 8.56 13.59 0.23
CA ALA A 142 7.73 12.60 0.92
C ALA A 142 6.39 13.21 1.37
N GLY A 143 6.40 14.42 1.96
CA GLY A 143 5.19 15.12 2.35
C GLY A 143 4.28 15.42 1.16
N ALA A 144 4.84 15.94 0.07
CA ALA A 144 4.09 16.26 -1.13
C ALA A 144 3.48 15.02 -1.78
N LEU A 145 4.20 13.90 -1.80
CA LEU A 145 3.70 12.62 -2.31
C LEU A 145 2.54 12.08 -1.45
N ILE A 146 2.60 12.20 -0.13
CA ILE A 146 1.48 11.81 0.75
C ILE A 146 0.26 12.71 0.54
N ALA A 147 0.45 14.02 0.34
CA ALA A 147 -0.66 14.90 0.00
C ALA A 147 -1.32 14.51 -1.32
N ILE A 148 -0.53 14.22 -2.37
CA ILE A 148 -1.07 13.73 -3.64
C ILE A 148 -1.79 12.38 -3.45
N ALA A 149 -1.25 11.47 -2.64
CA ALA A 149 -1.92 10.21 -2.31
C ALA A 149 -3.31 10.45 -1.69
N SER A 150 -3.41 11.42 -0.77
CA SER A 150 -4.67 11.80 -0.13
C SER A 150 -5.70 12.42 -1.08
N PHE A 151 -5.25 13.00 -2.21
CA PHE A 151 -6.14 13.51 -3.25
C PHE A 151 -6.73 12.42 -4.16
N PHE A 152 -6.19 11.20 -4.09
CA PHE A 152 -6.83 10.01 -4.65
C PHE A 152 -7.69 9.31 -3.60
N TYR A 153 -7.14 9.14 -2.38
CA TYR A 153 -7.81 8.44 -1.29
C TYR A 153 -7.49 9.10 0.05
N PHE A 154 -8.44 9.82 0.63
CA PHE A 154 -8.20 10.69 1.79
C PHE A 154 -7.54 10.00 3.00
N PRO A 155 -7.92 8.78 3.40
CA PRO A 155 -7.27 8.09 4.51
C PRO A 155 -5.75 7.90 4.35
N ALA A 156 -5.21 8.00 3.14
CA ALA A 156 -3.77 7.99 2.91
C ALA A 156 -3.03 9.17 3.57
N ILE A 157 -3.72 10.25 3.96
CA ILE A 157 -3.11 11.38 4.70
C ILE A 157 -2.46 10.94 6.02
N VAL A 158 -2.96 9.86 6.64
CA VAL A 158 -2.43 9.28 7.87
C VAL A 158 -0.96 8.84 7.72
N PHE A 159 -0.52 8.51 6.51
CA PHE A 159 0.89 8.18 6.24
C PHE A 159 1.83 9.38 6.40
N PHE A 160 1.33 10.59 6.64
CA PHE A 160 2.15 11.70 7.13
C PHE A 160 2.80 11.35 8.48
N LEU A 161 2.09 10.65 9.36
CA LEU A 161 2.64 10.16 10.63
C LEU A 161 3.79 9.17 10.41
N PHE A 162 3.77 8.41 9.30
CA PHE A 162 4.86 7.52 8.95
C PHE A 162 6.13 8.30 8.60
N ILE A 163 6.01 9.46 7.93
CA ILE A 163 7.18 10.32 7.64
C ILE A 163 7.84 10.76 8.94
N TRP A 164 7.06 11.31 9.88
CA TRP A 164 7.58 11.72 11.19
C TRP A 164 8.13 10.54 11.99
N GLY A 165 7.42 9.41 12.03
CA GLY A 165 7.91 8.20 12.71
C GLY A 165 9.21 7.67 12.10
N SER A 166 9.37 7.78 10.78
CA SER A 166 10.61 7.41 10.09
C SER A 166 11.79 8.30 10.50
N LEU A 167 11.57 9.61 10.69
CA LEU A 167 12.59 10.54 11.18
C LEU A 167 12.98 10.21 12.63
N ILE A 168 12.00 10.00 13.51
CA ILE A 168 12.24 9.66 14.93
C ILE A 168 13.13 8.41 15.05
N ILE A 169 12.91 7.42 14.19
CA ILE A 169 13.64 6.15 14.23
C ILE A 169 15.03 6.28 13.62
N THR A 170 15.17 7.00 12.51
CA THR A 170 16.39 6.96 11.69
C THR A 170 17.40 8.04 12.06
N ARG A 171 16.98 9.13 12.71
CA ARG A 171 17.79 10.32 12.93
C ARG A 171 17.56 10.94 14.30
N THR A 172 18.52 11.75 14.73
CA THR A 172 18.33 12.65 15.87
C THR A 172 17.32 13.73 15.54
N PHE A 173 16.61 14.22 16.57
CA PHE A 173 15.55 15.19 16.38
C PHE A 173 16.07 16.54 15.88
N ILE A 174 15.70 16.91 14.66
CA ILE A 174 15.98 18.21 14.05
C ILE A 174 14.65 18.81 13.59
N TRP A 175 14.11 19.76 14.34
CA TRP A 175 12.77 20.32 14.11
C TRP A 175 12.54 20.82 12.67
N ARG A 176 13.57 21.36 12.02
CA ARG A 176 13.49 21.83 10.62
C ARG A 176 13.08 20.72 9.65
N GLU A 177 13.55 19.48 9.87
CA GLU A 177 13.22 18.34 9.01
C GLU A 177 11.72 17.97 9.11
N TYR A 178 11.14 18.07 10.30
CA TYR A 178 9.71 17.83 10.55
C TYR A 178 8.82 18.91 9.91
N ILE A 179 9.23 20.17 10.04
CA ILE A 179 8.51 21.29 9.42
C ILE A 179 8.58 21.19 7.90
N ILE A 180 9.71 20.82 7.33
CA ILE A 180 9.83 20.68 5.88
C ILE A 180 8.94 19.57 5.33
N ALA A 181 8.79 18.45 6.05
CA ALA A 181 7.79 17.44 5.71
C ALA A 181 6.36 18.00 5.74
N LEU A 182 6.03 18.81 6.76
CA LEU A 182 4.72 19.47 6.88
C LEU A 182 4.48 20.46 5.74
N VAL A 183 5.48 21.27 5.38
CA VAL A 183 5.44 22.18 4.23
C VAL A 183 5.23 21.39 2.94
N GLY A 184 5.88 20.24 2.80
CA GLY A 184 5.65 19.30 1.70
C GLY A 184 4.18 18.90 1.56
N VAL A 185 3.49 18.63 2.66
CA VAL A 185 2.04 18.35 2.64
C VAL A 185 1.23 19.61 2.36
N ALA A 186 1.55 20.72 3.02
CA ALA A 186 0.78 21.95 2.93
C ALA A 186 0.75 22.52 1.50
N VAL A 187 1.86 22.46 0.77
CA VAL A 187 1.98 23.07 -0.56
C VAL A 187 0.94 22.50 -1.55
N PRO A 188 0.84 21.18 -1.81
CA PRO A 188 -0.21 20.62 -2.66
C PRO A 188 -1.63 20.98 -2.21
N TYR A 189 -1.90 20.99 -0.89
CA TYR A 189 -3.22 21.37 -0.36
C TYR A 189 -3.55 22.84 -0.62
N VAL A 190 -2.58 23.76 -0.49
CA VAL A 190 -2.77 25.17 -0.85
C VAL A 190 -3.09 25.31 -2.33
N PHE A 191 -2.39 24.58 -3.21
CA PHE A 191 -2.68 24.57 -4.65
C PHE A 191 -4.08 24.05 -4.95
N LEU A 192 -4.49 22.93 -4.32
CA LEU A 192 -5.82 22.36 -4.49
C LEU A 192 -6.91 23.35 -4.03
N SER A 193 -6.75 23.91 -2.84
CA SER A 193 -7.68 24.91 -2.29
C SER A 193 -7.79 26.15 -3.19
N THR A 194 -6.67 26.63 -3.73
CA THR A 194 -6.65 27.80 -4.62
C THR A 194 -7.35 27.49 -5.94
N TYR A 195 -7.11 26.31 -6.53
CA TYR A 195 -7.76 25.86 -7.76
C TYR A 195 -9.28 25.82 -7.60
N TYR A 196 -9.76 25.21 -6.52
CA TYR A 196 -11.21 25.14 -6.24
C TYR A 196 -11.81 26.51 -5.98
N TYR A 197 -11.16 27.34 -5.15
CA TYR A 197 -11.63 28.70 -4.90
C TYR A 197 -11.81 29.51 -6.19
N LEU A 198 -10.87 29.39 -7.14
CA LEU A 198 -10.94 30.11 -8.42
C LEU A 198 -12.03 29.56 -9.37
N TRP A 199 -12.28 28.25 -9.36
CA TRP A 199 -13.18 27.62 -10.35
C TRP A 199 -14.63 27.46 -9.87
N THR A 200 -14.84 27.14 -8.59
CA THR A 200 -16.19 26.95 -8.02
C THR A 200 -16.67 28.15 -7.21
N GLY A 201 -15.76 29.06 -6.81
CA GLY A 201 -16.09 30.20 -5.95
C GLY A 201 -16.45 29.83 -4.51
N ASP A 202 -16.50 28.54 -4.18
CA ASP A 202 -16.90 28.01 -2.87
C ASP A 202 -15.82 27.08 -2.30
N LEU A 203 -14.95 27.64 -1.46
CA LEU A 203 -13.94 26.89 -0.71
C LEU A 203 -14.56 26.11 0.46
N LEU A 204 -15.62 26.64 1.06
CA LEU A 204 -16.24 26.06 2.25
C LEU A 204 -17.04 24.80 1.91
N GLY A 205 -17.73 24.80 0.76
CA GLY A 205 -18.43 23.62 0.25
C GLY A 205 -17.51 22.42 0.06
N LEU A 206 -16.30 22.61 -0.49
CA LEU A 206 -15.33 21.52 -0.65
C LEU A 206 -14.86 20.96 0.69
N VAL A 207 -14.55 21.83 1.65
CA VAL A 207 -14.13 21.40 2.99
C VAL A 207 -15.25 20.64 3.67
N GLN A 208 -16.47 21.14 3.60
CA GLN A 208 -17.62 20.50 4.23
C GLN A 208 -17.97 19.17 3.57
N GLU A 209 -18.08 19.12 2.25
CA GLU A 209 -18.53 17.94 1.52
C GLU A 209 -17.47 16.82 1.47
N LYS A 210 -16.21 17.16 1.20
CA LYS A 210 -15.16 16.14 0.98
C LYS A 210 -14.29 15.85 2.20
N PHE A 211 -14.05 16.83 3.08
CA PHE A 211 -13.15 16.64 4.23
C PHE A 211 -13.89 16.43 5.55
N THR A 212 -14.94 17.21 5.85
CA THR A 212 -15.65 17.06 7.14
C THR A 212 -16.52 15.81 7.20
N SER A 213 -17.02 15.34 6.04
CA SER A 213 -17.73 14.07 5.93
C SER A 213 -16.83 12.90 6.31
N GLU A 214 -15.57 12.89 5.84
CA GLU A 214 -14.56 11.88 6.14
C GLU A 214 -14.02 11.97 7.58
N LEU A 215 -13.90 13.17 8.14
CA LEU A 215 -13.35 13.40 9.49
C LEU A 215 -14.38 13.27 10.63
N ASN A 216 -15.65 13.00 10.34
CA ASN A 216 -16.70 12.95 11.36
C ASN A 216 -16.51 11.73 12.29
N PRO A 217 -16.24 11.92 13.61
CA PRO A 217 -15.99 10.82 14.54
C PRO A 217 -17.16 9.85 14.70
N ALA A 218 -18.39 10.31 14.40
CA ALA A 218 -19.60 9.49 14.45
C ALA A 218 -19.60 8.36 13.41
N ASN A 219 -18.71 8.44 12.40
CA ASN A 219 -18.57 7.44 11.35
C ASN A 219 -17.44 6.42 11.61
N ILE A 220 -16.71 6.54 12.73
CA ILE A 220 -15.68 5.56 13.13
C ILE A 220 -16.39 4.28 13.58
N VAL A 221 -16.68 3.41 12.61
CA VAL A 221 -17.30 2.11 12.82
C VAL A 221 -16.38 1.06 12.20
N LEU A 222 -16.14 -0.05 12.91
CA LEU A 222 -15.36 -1.14 12.34
C LEU A 222 -15.99 -1.61 11.01
N PRO A 223 -15.18 -1.92 9.99
CA PRO A 223 -15.67 -2.50 8.74
C PRO A 223 -16.59 -3.69 9.05
N GLN A 224 -17.77 -3.72 8.42
CA GLN A 224 -18.66 -4.86 8.52
C GLN A 224 -18.03 -6.01 7.73
N LEU A 225 -17.33 -6.90 8.44
CA LEU A 225 -16.83 -8.15 7.87
C LEU A 225 -18.04 -9.02 7.50
N ILE A 226 -18.29 -9.16 6.20
CA ILE A 226 -19.26 -10.13 5.69
C ILE A 226 -18.77 -11.51 6.11
N SER A 227 -19.70 -12.40 6.52
CA SER A 227 -19.41 -13.74 7.03
C SER A 227 -18.50 -14.58 6.13
N THR A 228 -18.49 -14.26 4.84
CA THR A 228 -17.75 -14.91 3.77
C THR A 228 -16.25 -14.60 3.77
N HIS A 229 -15.82 -13.46 4.30
CA HIS A 229 -14.41 -13.04 4.27
C HIS A 229 -13.61 -13.37 5.54
N TYR A 230 -14.25 -13.86 6.61
CA TYR A 230 -13.57 -14.15 7.88
C TYR A 230 -12.41 -15.14 7.73
N ALA A 231 -12.57 -16.19 6.92
CA ALA A 231 -11.53 -17.20 6.73
C ALA A 231 -10.26 -16.60 6.10
N LEU A 232 -10.43 -15.72 5.10
CA LEU A 232 -9.32 -15.04 4.44
C LEU A 232 -8.63 -14.06 5.38
N VAL A 233 -9.40 -13.25 6.11
CA VAL A 233 -8.85 -12.28 7.07
C VAL A 233 -8.09 -12.99 8.20
N ILE A 234 -8.64 -14.07 8.75
CA ILE A 234 -7.95 -14.88 9.77
C ILE A 234 -6.66 -15.47 9.18
N CYS A 235 -6.69 -15.99 7.95
CA CYS A 235 -5.49 -16.51 7.28
C CYS A 235 -4.41 -15.42 7.15
N LEU A 236 -4.78 -14.22 6.69
CA LEU A 236 -3.86 -13.09 6.57
C LEU A 236 -3.32 -12.65 7.93
N LEU A 237 -4.14 -12.60 8.98
CA LEU A 237 -3.72 -12.23 10.33
C LEU A 237 -2.75 -13.26 10.95
N VAL A 238 -3.02 -14.56 10.77
CA VAL A 238 -2.10 -15.63 11.22
C VAL A 238 -0.77 -15.51 10.49
N LEU A 239 -0.81 -15.31 9.17
CA LEU A 239 0.39 -15.12 8.35
C LEU A 239 1.17 -13.86 8.78
N LEU A 240 0.48 -12.76 9.07
CA LEU A 240 1.06 -11.54 9.61
C LEU A 240 1.74 -11.81 10.96
N GLY A 241 1.06 -12.46 11.89
CA GLY A 241 1.63 -12.79 13.21
C GLY A 241 2.90 -13.64 13.11
N LEU A 242 2.88 -14.69 12.29
CA LEU A 242 4.07 -15.51 12.02
C LEU A 242 5.20 -14.69 11.38
N SER A 243 4.85 -13.80 10.45
CA SER A 243 5.82 -12.96 9.75
C SER A 243 6.50 -11.95 10.68
N ILE A 244 5.75 -11.33 11.59
CA ILE A 244 6.27 -10.39 12.60
C ILE A 244 7.28 -11.11 13.51
N LEU A 245 6.96 -12.33 13.97
CA LEU A 245 7.88 -13.12 14.79
C LEU A 245 9.20 -13.43 14.07
N THR A 246 9.14 -13.74 12.77
CA THR A 246 10.37 -13.94 11.98
C THR A 246 11.14 -12.64 11.77
N MET A 247 10.44 -11.53 11.61
CA MET A 247 11.04 -10.21 11.41
C MET A 247 11.81 -9.77 12.65
N PHE A 248 11.27 -9.95 13.86
CA PHE A 248 12.00 -9.65 15.10
C PHE A 248 13.31 -10.44 15.23
N LYS A 249 13.32 -11.72 14.81
CA LYS A 249 14.54 -12.55 14.81
C LYS A 249 15.58 -12.07 13.79
N VAL A 250 15.14 -11.63 12.62
CA VAL A 250 16.03 -11.05 11.59
C VAL A 250 16.58 -9.72 12.07
N MET A 251 15.73 -8.86 12.62
CA MET A 251 16.11 -7.55 13.14
C MET A 251 17.19 -7.68 14.22
N ALA A 252 17.04 -8.59 15.18
CA ALA A 252 18.01 -8.81 16.26
C ALA A 252 19.43 -9.18 15.77
N ASN A 253 19.53 -9.85 14.61
CA ASN A 253 20.81 -10.29 14.04
C ASN A 253 21.32 -9.38 12.91
N SER A 254 20.62 -8.29 12.62
CA SER A 254 20.94 -7.39 11.51
C SER A 254 21.75 -6.18 11.97
N VAL A 255 22.51 -5.55 11.05
CA VAL A 255 23.21 -4.30 11.32
C VAL A 255 22.23 -3.15 11.60
N LEU A 256 22.67 -2.14 12.36
CA LEU A 256 21.82 -1.02 12.81
C LEU A 256 21.01 -0.37 11.69
N ARG A 257 21.62 -0.12 10.51
CA ARG A 257 20.93 0.43 9.34
C ARG A 257 19.69 -0.37 8.96
N ILE A 258 19.81 -1.69 8.90
CA ILE A 258 18.72 -2.60 8.53
C ILE A 258 17.68 -2.60 9.65
N GLN A 259 18.10 -2.60 10.92
CA GLN A 259 17.17 -2.49 12.05
C GLN A 259 16.29 -1.24 11.97
N TYR A 260 16.86 -0.08 11.63
CA TYR A 260 16.08 1.15 11.50
C TYR A 260 15.08 1.07 10.35
N LEU A 261 15.49 0.57 9.17
CA LEU A 261 14.57 0.37 8.04
C LEU A 261 13.42 -0.60 8.39
N LEU A 262 13.75 -1.71 9.06
CA LEU A 262 12.76 -2.67 9.55
C LEU A 262 11.79 -2.03 10.56
N LYS A 263 12.28 -1.22 11.50
CA LYS A 263 11.43 -0.44 12.42
C LYS A 263 10.53 0.57 11.69
N THR A 264 11.03 1.22 10.63
CA THR A 264 10.18 2.10 9.82
C THR A 264 9.04 1.35 9.12
N LEU A 265 9.26 0.09 8.71
CA LEU A 265 8.17 -0.75 8.17
C LEU A 265 7.12 -1.12 9.22
N VAL A 266 7.51 -1.27 10.50
CA VAL A 266 6.54 -1.47 11.60
C VAL A 266 5.69 -0.23 11.79
N VAL A 267 6.30 0.97 11.76
CA VAL A 267 5.55 2.23 11.79
C VAL A 267 4.62 2.33 10.58
N LEU A 268 5.07 1.94 9.39
CA LEU A 268 4.25 1.93 8.18
C LEU A 268 3.02 1.00 8.33
N LEU A 269 3.21 -0.19 8.91
CA LEU A 269 2.10 -1.11 9.21
C LEU A 269 1.11 -0.45 10.18
N PHE A 270 1.62 0.16 11.26
CA PHE A 270 0.79 0.82 12.24
C PHE A 270 -0.01 1.97 11.62
N THR A 271 0.62 2.83 10.82
CA THR A 271 -0.11 3.92 10.13
C THR A 271 -1.14 3.41 9.14
N GLY A 272 -0.86 2.30 8.45
CA GLY A 272 -1.84 1.64 7.57
C GLY A 272 -3.05 1.11 8.34
N LEU A 273 -2.85 0.55 9.53
CA LEU A 273 -3.95 0.12 10.41
C LEU A 273 -4.74 1.30 10.96
N VAL A 274 -4.06 2.38 11.36
CA VAL A 274 -4.72 3.61 11.82
C VAL A 274 -5.54 4.23 10.68
N ALA A 275 -5.08 4.16 9.43
CA ALA A 275 -5.83 4.68 8.28
C ALA A 275 -7.22 4.02 8.11
N ILE A 276 -7.39 2.78 8.55
CA ILE A 276 -8.70 2.09 8.55
C ILE A 276 -9.72 2.82 9.44
N LEU A 277 -9.28 3.47 10.52
CA LEU A 277 -10.16 4.22 11.41
C LEU A 277 -10.67 5.54 10.80
N PHE A 278 -10.05 6.01 9.71
CA PHE A 278 -10.41 7.23 9.00
C PHE A 278 -11.22 6.98 7.74
N ASP A 279 -11.51 5.72 7.41
CA ASP A 279 -12.32 5.37 6.26
C ASP A 279 -13.78 5.18 6.68
N ASN A 280 -14.64 6.07 6.19
CA ASN A 280 -16.08 6.03 6.50
C ASN A 280 -16.86 5.05 5.63
N SER A 281 -16.24 4.51 4.58
CA SER A 281 -16.90 3.59 3.64
C SER A 281 -17.11 2.17 4.20
N ARG A 282 -16.62 1.87 5.42
CA ARG A 282 -16.74 0.57 6.11
C ARG A 282 -16.23 -0.62 5.29
N ASN A 283 -15.37 -0.37 4.32
CA ASN A 283 -14.94 -1.37 3.34
C ASN A 283 -13.60 -2.01 3.71
N LEU A 284 -13.39 -3.25 3.25
CA LEU A 284 -12.12 -3.96 3.40
C LEU A 284 -10.99 -3.37 2.52
N GLN A 285 -11.32 -2.48 1.59
CA GLN A 285 -10.39 -1.90 0.62
C GLN A 285 -9.27 -1.11 1.31
N THR A 286 -9.55 -0.47 2.44
CA THR A 286 -8.59 0.35 3.20
C THR A 286 -7.45 -0.47 3.80
N ILE A 287 -7.69 -1.77 4.04
CA ILE A 287 -6.66 -2.73 4.45
C ILE A 287 -5.54 -2.81 3.41
N ALA A 288 -5.81 -2.50 2.13
CA ALA A 288 -4.79 -2.49 1.10
C ALA A 288 -3.73 -1.40 1.27
N LEU A 289 -3.98 -0.36 2.06
CA LEU A 289 -2.92 0.59 2.47
C LEU A 289 -1.84 -0.10 3.32
N ALA A 290 -2.21 -1.13 4.09
CA ALA A 290 -1.30 -1.97 4.85
C ALA A 290 -0.69 -3.12 4.03
N ALA A 291 -1.06 -3.29 2.74
CA ALA A 291 -0.51 -4.34 1.88
C ALA A 291 1.00 -4.18 1.64
N ILE A 292 1.50 -2.94 1.60
CA ILE A 292 2.93 -2.64 1.39
C ILE A 292 3.81 -3.29 2.48
N PRO A 293 3.66 -2.94 3.78
CA PRO A 293 4.46 -3.57 4.83
C PRO A 293 4.15 -5.07 4.99
N PHE A 294 2.89 -5.48 4.80
CA PHE A 294 2.50 -6.89 4.85
C PHE A 294 3.27 -7.74 3.84
N ALA A 295 3.40 -7.27 2.59
CA ALA A 295 4.12 -7.97 1.54
C ALA A 295 5.61 -8.15 1.88
N VAL A 296 6.23 -7.16 2.52
CA VAL A 296 7.63 -7.25 2.95
C VAL A 296 7.80 -8.23 4.12
N PHE A 297 6.94 -8.17 5.13
CA PHE A 297 7.02 -9.09 6.27
C PHE A 297 6.80 -10.53 5.86
N THR A 298 5.81 -10.78 5.02
CA THR A 298 5.50 -12.13 4.54
C THR A 298 6.54 -12.64 3.57
N GLY A 299 7.11 -11.76 2.73
CA GLY A 299 8.31 -12.07 1.95
C GLY A 299 9.48 -12.51 2.83
N ASN A 300 9.71 -11.83 3.95
CA ASN A 300 10.73 -12.21 4.95
C ASN A 300 10.46 -13.59 5.57
N TYR A 301 9.20 -13.88 5.91
CA TYR A 301 8.80 -15.19 6.45
C TYR A 301 9.16 -16.33 5.48
N PHE A 302 8.77 -16.20 4.21
CA PHE A 302 9.04 -17.21 3.19
C PHE A 302 10.53 -17.31 2.83
N LEU A 303 11.28 -16.22 2.93
CA LEU A 303 12.73 -16.21 2.72
C LEU A 303 13.45 -17.09 3.77
N HIS A 304 13.07 -16.96 5.05
CA HIS A 304 13.70 -17.66 6.17
C HIS A 304 12.98 -18.94 6.61
N ALA A 305 11.95 -19.39 5.88
CA ALA A 305 11.25 -20.62 6.19
C ALA A 305 12.19 -21.84 6.13
N LYS A 306 12.35 -22.54 7.27
CA LYS A 306 13.23 -23.72 7.40
C LYS A 306 12.71 -24.93 6.62
N ARG A 307 11.39 -25.18 6.68
CA ARG A 307 10.73 -26.32 6.02
C ARG A 307 10.09 -25.84 4.72
N ARG A 308 10.68 -26.21 3.59
CA ARG A 308 10.21 -25.81 2.25
C ARG A 308 8.77 -26.25 1.99
N TRP A 309 8.42 -27.48 2.34
CA TRP A 309 7.07 -28.01 2.12
C TRP A 309 6.00 -27.21 2.88
N LEU A 310 6.26 -26.80 4.13
CA LEU A 310 5.32 -25.97 4.90
C LEU A 310 5.10 -24.60 4.28
N ALA A 311 6.17 -23.95 3.82
CA ALA A 311 6.08 -22.66 3.12
C ALA A 311 5.21 -22.77 1.87
N GLU A 312 5.37 -23.86 1.11
CA GLU A 312 4.56 -24.11 -0.08
C GLU A 312 3.11 -24.41 0.25
N CYS A 313 2.84 -25.24 1.26
CA CYS A 313 1.48 -25.50 1.73
C CYS A 313 0.78 -24.21 2.16
N ILE A 314 1.44 -23.34 2.93
CA ILE A 314 0.85 -22.07 3.37
C ILE A 314 0.54 -21.17 2.17
N LEU A 315 1.46 -21.07 1.20
CA LEU A 315 1.23 -20.25 0.00
C LEU A 315 0.09 -20.83 -0.88
N LEU A 316 0.00 -22.15 -1.00
CA LEU A 316 -1.09 -22.82 -1.72
C LEU A 316 -2.43 -22.65 -1.00
N CYS A 317 -2.46 -22.71 0.34
CA CYS A 317 -3.66 -22.40 1.12
C CYS A 317 -4.11 -20.96 0.88
N LEU A 318 -3.17 -20.01 0.89
CA LEU A 318 -3.48 -18.61 0.61
C LEU A 318 -4.05 -18.41 -0.80
N LEU A 319 -3.45 -19.04 -1.82
CA LEU A 319 -4.01 -19.05 -3.17
C LEU A 319 -5.41 -19.69 -3.23
N GLY A 320 -5.61 -20.81 -2.54
CA GLY A 320 -6.91 -21.48 -2.45
C GLY A 320 -7.98 -20.59 -1.81
N PHE A 321 -7.65 -19.86 -0.75
CA PHE A 321 -8.57 -18.89 -0.13
C PHE A 321 -8.88 -17.70 -1.04
N ILE A 322 -7.89 -17.20 -1.79
CA ILE A 322 -8.11 -16.13 -2.78
C ILE A 322 -9.09 -16.62 -3.85
N ILE A 323 -8.86 -17.83 -4.38
CA ILE A 323 -9.73 -18.43 -5.40
C ILE A 323 -11.14 -18.64 -4.85
N PHE A 324 -11.26 -19.19 -3.64
CA PHE A 324 -12.55 -19.39 -2.98
C PHE A 324 -13.30 -18.07 -2.79
N ASN A 325 -12.60 -17.00 -2.40
CA ASN A 325 -13.19 -15.67 -2.24
C ASN A 325 -13.76 -15.08 -3.54
N PHE A 326 -13.33 -15.57 -4.71
CA PHE A 326 -13.91 -15.14 -5.98
C PHE A 326 -15.27 -15.77 -6.30
N PHE A 327 -15.54 -16.96 -5.75
CA PHE A 327 -16.77 -17.71 -6.03
C PHE A 327 -17.90 -17.43 -5.03
N VAL A 328 -17.60 -16.72 -3.94
CA VAL A 328 -18.55 -16.34 -2.89
C VAL A 328 -18.92 -14.88 -3.04
#